data_AF-A0A1Y1MTE4-F1
#
_entry.id   AF-A0A1Y1MTE4-F1
#
_cell.length_a   1.000
_cell.length_b   1.000
_cell.length_c   1.000
_cell.angle_alpha   90.00
_cell.angle_beta   90.00
_cell.angle_gamma   90.00
#
_symmetry.space_group_name_H-M   'P 1'
#
loop_
_entity.id
_entity.type
_entity.pdbx_description
1 polymer ?
#
loop_
_entity_poly.entity_id
_entity_poly.type
_entity_poly.pdbx_seq_one_letter_code
_entity_poly.pdbx_strand_id
1 'polypeptide(L)'
;CMLKMIDQLTDKPEWWLKVRDPDITAKWKAEALEMDWAAYRQHGDFTTAMVDACIAEMQKKAELYEKTGLVPVFDYSACVVKSDTIAADLFGKLKAAVMPLENVPEDQKDWHPGSDGKVLDLVHPSLWPLVYGRTRILTDRSCNVQDCISSCGQGSVLSKPTSAELVMKQRWPYDEGGLSIPSLSLNFQWLPCDVVIDADGHATIDSYINNLNPSEHAELYSII
;
A
#
# COMPACT_ATOMS: atom_id res chain seq x y z
N CYS A 1 13.84 -13.60 7.11
CA CYS A 1 14.21 -14.73 6.25
C CYS A 1 12.99 -15.56 5.84
N MET A 2 12.19 -16.10 6.79
CA MET A 2 11.01 -16.94 6.48
C MET A 2 9.96 -16.25 5.59
N LEU A 3 9.58 -15.01 5.92
CA LEU A 3 8.61 -14.25 5.10
C LEU A 3 9.08 -14.09 3.64
N LYS A 4 10.39 -13.90 3.41
CA LYS A 4 10.96 -13.83 2.06
C LYS A 4 10.86 -15.16 1.34
N MET A 5 11.16 -16.27 2.00
CA MET A 5 11.05 -17.59 1.37
C MET A 5 9.61 -17.86 0.94
N ILE A 6 8.64 -17.66 1.83
CA ILE A 6 7.21 -17.87 1.53
C ILE A 6 6.78 -16.98 0.36
N ASP A 7 7.09 -15.68 0.43
CA ASP A 7 6.78 -14.73 -0.64
C ASP A 7 7.29 -15.21 -2.01
N GLN A 8 8.57 -15.57 -2.11
CA GLN A 8 9.19 -16.03 -3.35
C GLN A 8 8.68 -17.39 -3.83
N LEU A 9 8.37 -18.31 -2.91
CA LEU A 9 7.81 -19.61 -3.30
C LEU A 9 6.40 -19.45 -3.85
N THR A 10 5.59 -18.56 -3.27
CA THR A 10 4.22 -18.28 -3.75
C THR A 10 4.18 -17.59 -5.12
N ASP A 11 5.30 -17.02 -5.59
CA ASP A 11 5.42 -16.45 -6.94
C ASP A 11 5.76 -17.51 -8.01
N LYS A 12 6.16 -18.72 -7.61
CA LYS A 12 6.44 -19.79 -8.57
C LYS A 12 5.13 -20.28 -9.18
N PRO A 13 5.07 -20.51 -10.50
CA PRO A 13 3.89 -21.12 -11.13
C PRO A 13 3.55 -22.44 -10.45
N GLU A 14 2.27 -22.68 -10.19
CA GLU A 14 1.75 -23.94 -9.63
C GLU A 14 2.41 -24.33 -8.29
N TRP A 15 2.88 -23.36 -7.50
CA TRP A 15 3.54 -23.63 -6.22
C TRP A 15 2.68 -24.50 -5.29
N TRP A 16 1.35 -24.35 -5.33
CA TRP A 16 0.41 -25.09 -4.50
C TRP A 16 0.36 -26.59 -4.83
N LEU A 17 0.66 -26.96 -6.08
CA LEU A 17 0.85 -28.36 -6.48
C LEU A 17 2.25 -28.82 -6.09
N LYS A 18 3.26 -28.01 -6.40
CA LYS A 18 4.68 -28.33 -6.23
C LYS A 18 5.12 -28.54 -4.78
N VAL A 19 4.48 -27.86 -3.83
CA VAL A 19 4.78 -28.04 -2.39
C VAL A 19 4.43 -29.45 -1.86
N ARG A 20 3.68 -30.24 -2.62
CA ARG A 20 3.32 -31.62 -2.27
C ARG A 20 4.30 -32.65 -2.82
N ASP A 21 5.20 -32.22 -3.71
CA ASP A 21 6.24 -33.06 -4.29
C ASP A 21 7.48 -33.09 -3.37
N PRO A 22 7.86 -34.26 -2.83
CA PRO A 22 9.01 -34.40 -1.95
C PRO A 22 10.33 -33.99 -2.60
N ASP A 23 10.51 -34.26 -3.90
CA ASP A 23 11.76 -33.94 -4.61
C ASP A 23 11.88 -32.43 -4.83
N ILE A 24 10.77 -31.75 -5.13
CA ILE A 24 10.74 -30.30 -5.28
C ILE A 24 10.98 -29.60 -3.93
N THR A 25 10.30 -30.05 -2.87
CA THR A 25 10.49 -29.47 -1.53
C THR A 25 11.90 -29.72 -0.99
N ALA A 26 12.51 -30.88 -1.27
CA ALA A 26 13.92 -31.13 -0.97
C ALA A 26 14.85 -30.16 -1.69
N LYS A 27 14.57 -29.85 -2.96
CA LYS A 27 15.33 -28.84 -3.72
C LYS A 27 15.17 -27.43 -3.13
N TRP A 28 13.94 -26.99 -2.84
CA TRP A 28 13.72 -25.69 -2.19
C TRP A 28 14.39 -25.59 -0.82
N LYS A 29 14.44 -26.70 -0.09
CA LYS A 29 15.15 -26.79 1.18
C LYS A 29 16.65 -26.59 1.00
N ALA A 30 17.27 -27.26 0.03
CA ALA A 30 18.69 -27.06 -0.28
C ALA A 30 18.99 -25.61 -0.70
N GLU A 31 18.20 -25.06 -1.63
CA GLU A 31 18.35 -23.67 -2.09
C GLU A 31 18.26 -22.66 -0.93
N ALA A 32 17.32 -22.86 0.00
CA ALA A 32 17.14 -21.98 1.14
C ALA A 32 18.28 -22.08 2.17
N LEU A 33 18.92 -23.24 2.32
CA LEU A 33 20.06 -23.44 3.23
C LEU A 33 21.39 -22.96 2.63
N GLU A 34 21.51 -22.94 1.30
CA GLU A 34 22.70 -22.45 0.59
C GLU A 34 22.70 -20.93 0.38
N MET A 35 21.54 -20.28 0.49
CA MET A 35 21.42 -18.84 0.32
C MET A 35 22.22 -18.05 1.37
N ASP A 36 22.94 -17.02 0.92
CA ASP A 36 23.60 -16.05 1.81
C ASP A 36 22.59 -15.09 2.44
N TRP A 37 22.01 -15.51 3.57
CA TRP A 37 21.03 -14.72 4.31
C TRP A 37 21.63 -13.47 4.97
N ALA A 38 22.93 -13.49 5.28
CA ALA A 38 23.63 -12.35 5.86
C ALA A 38 23.80 -11.22 4.83
N ALA A 39 24.02 -11.57 3.56
CA ALA A 39 23.98 -10.60 2.45
C ALA A 39 22.57 -10.04 2.21
N TYR A 40 21.52 -10.82 2.45
CA TYR A 40 20.14 -10.34 2.30
C TYR A 40 19.71 -9.38 3.42
N ARG A 41 20.03 -9.69 4.67
CA ARG A 41 19.67 -8.86 5.82
C ARG A 41 20.73 -8.99 6.91
N GLN A 42 21.06 -7.88 7.56
CA GLN A 42 21.92 -7.89 8.75
C GLN A 42 21.36 -8.87 9.80
N HIS A 43 22.23 -9.75 10.30
CA HIS A 43 21.87 -10.87 11.19
C HIS A 43 20.87 -11.88 10.58
N GLY A 44 20.78 -11.94 9.25
CA GLY A 44 19.99 -12.92 8.55
C GLY A 44 20.56 -14.32 8.73
N ASP A 45 19.72 -15.23 9.20
CA ASP A 45 20.00 -16.66 9.35
C ASP A 45 18.79 -17.48 8.89
N PHE A 46 19.02 -18.73 8.51
CA PHE A 46 17.99 -19.66 8.08
C PHE A 46 18.35 -21.11 8.39
N THR A 47 17.68 -21.67 9.39
CA THR A 47 17.96 -23.01 9.88
C THR A 47 17.09 -24.06 9.18
N THR A 48 17.49 -25.33 9.31
CA THR A 48 16.69 -26.49 8.89
C THR A 48 15.27 -26.45 9.48
N ALA A 49 15.12 -26.05 10.75
CA ALA A 49 13.81 -25.93 11.38
C ALA A 49 12.95 -24.81 10.77
N MET A 50 13.56 -23.69 10.38
CA MET A 50 12.85 -22.59 9.72
C MET A 50 12.34 -22.99 8.34
N VAL A 51 13.14 -23.69 7.54
CA VAL A 51 12.70 -24.16 6.22
C VAL A 51 11.62 -25.22 6.34
N ASP A 52 11.75 -26.16 7.28
CA ASP A 52 10.71 -27.18 7.52
C ASP A 52 9.38 -26.54 7.94
N ALA A 53 9.43 -25.50 8.79
CA ALA A 53 8.26 -24.72 9.15
C ALA A 53 7.67 -23.98 7.93
N CYS A 54 8.49 -23.38 7.06
CA CYS A 54 8.02 -22.72 5.85
C CYS A 54 7.33 -23.71 4.91
N ILE A 55 7.86 -24.92 4.70
CA ILE A 55 7.24 -25.94 3.85
C ILE A 55 5.90 -26.40 4.45
N ALA A 56 5.84 -26.64 5.76
CA ALA A 56 4.60 -27.00 6.44
C ALA A 56 3.52 -25.89 6.34
N GLU A 57 3.93 -24.62 6.45
CA GLU A 57 3.05 -23.48 6.24
C GLU A 57 2.57 -23.39 4.77
N MET A 58 3.47 -23.56 3.81
CA MET A 58 3.15 -23.55 2.38
C MET A 58 2.14 -24.65 2.01
N GLN A 59 2.21 -25.84 2.62
CA GLN A 59 1.22 -26.90 2.41
C GLN A 59 -0.19 -26.48 2.87
N LYS A 60 -0.30 -25.81 4.02
CA LYS A 60 -1.59 -25.27 4.51
C LYS A 60 -2.10 -24.15 3.61
N LYS A 61 -1.21 -23.26 3.16
CA LYS A 61 -1.56 -22.18 2.22
C LYS A 61 -2.02 -22.74 0.88
N ALA A 62 -1.46 -23.85 0.42
CA ALA A 62 -1.89 -24.51 -0.81
C ALA A 62 -3.36 -24.94 -0.74
N GLU A 63 -3.79 -25.52 0.39
CA GLU A 63 -5.21 -25.86 0.61
C GLU A 63 -6.12 -24.63 0.61
N LEU A 64 -5.67 -23.52 1.20
CA LEU A 64 -6.41 -22.26 1.18
C LEU A 64 -6.52 -21.70 -0.24
N TYR A 65 -5.41 -21.67 -0.97
CA TYR A 65 -5.36 -21.17 -2.35
C TYR A 65 -6.25 -21.99 -3.27
N GLU A 66 -6.25 -23.32 -3.16
CA GLU A 66 -7.15 -24.17 -3.96
C GLU A 66 -8.63 -23.91 -3.70
N LYS A 67 -9.00 -23.56 -2.46
CA LYS A 67 -10.39 -23.26 -2.09
C LYS A 67 -10.83 -21.85 -2.48
N THR A 68 -9.90 -20.90 -2.52
CA THR A 68 -10.25 -19.47 -2.53
C THR A 68 -9.60 -18.66 -3.66
N GLY A 69 -8.53 -19.16 -4.28
CA GLY A 69 -7.66 -18.40 -5.18
C GLY A 69 -6.84 -17.32 -4.47
N LEU A 70 -6.78 -17.34 -3.14
CA LEU A 70 -6.09 -16.36 -2.30
C LEU A 70 -4.95 -17.00 -1.52
N VAL A 71 -3.82 -16.29 -1.41
CA VAL A 71 -2.72 -16.69 -0.54
C VAL A 71 -2.21 -15.52 0.31
N PRO A 72 -2.32 -15.62 1.65
CA PRO A 72 -1.73 -14.63 2.56
C PRO A 72 -0.21 -14.82 2.61
N VAL A 73 0.54 -13.73 2.48
CA VAL A 73 2.00 -13.65 2.63
C VAL A 73 2.35 -12.46 3.53
N PHE A 74 3.61 -12.40 3.96
CA PHE A 74 4.07 -11.43 4.97
C PHE A 74 3.26 -11.47 6.28
N ASP A 75 2.61 -12.60 6.56
CA ASP A 75 1.68 -12.80 7.67
C ASP A 75 2.38 -12.68 9.03
N TYR A 76 2.40 -11.46 9.57
CA TYR A 76 2.97 -11.13 10.87
C TYR A 76 2.06 -10.15 11.61
N SER A 77 2.45 -8.87 11.72
CA SER A 77 1.61 -7.81 12.28
C SER A 77 0.60 -7.25 11.27
N ALA A 78 0.91 -7.41 9.99
CA ALA A 78 0.06 -7.10 8.85
C ALA A 78 0.17 -8.27 7.87
N CYS A 79 -0.78 -8.41 6.94
CA CYS A 79 -0.82 -9.47 5.96
C CYS A 79 -1.06 -8.88 4.57
N VAL A 80 -0.38 -9.41 3.56
CA VAL A 80 -0.63 -9.12 2.16
C VAL A 80 -1.27 -10.34 1.53
N VAL A 81 -2.39 -10.17 0.83
CA VAL A 81 -3.07 -11.27 0.14
C VAL A 81 -2.76 -11.18 -1.35
N LYS A 82 -2.22 -12.26 -1.92
CA LYS A 82 -2.02 -12.40 -3.38
C LYS A 82 -3.16 -13.20 -4.00
N SER A 83 -3.52 -12.87 -5.23
CA SER A 83 -4.45 -13.64 -6.07
C SER A 83 -4.15 -13.40 -7.53
N ASP A 84 -4.14 -14.47 -8.33
CA ASP A 84 -4.02 -14.40 -9.78
C ASP A 84 -5.39 -14.23 -10.47
N THR A 85 -6.49 -14.45 -9.74
CA THR A 85 -7.83 -14.56 -10.31
C THR A 85 -8.69 -13.32 -10.09
N ILE A 86 -8.51 -12.60 -8.99
CA ILE A 86 -9.38 -11.46 -8.63
C ILE A 86 -9.22 -10.27 -9.57
N ALA A 87 -8.06 -10.11 -10.21
CA ALA A 87 -7.72 -8.86 -10.87
C ALA A 87 -7.87 -8.86 -12.40
N ALA A 88 -8.31 -9.98 -13.01
CA ALA A 88 -8.25 -10.15 -14.47
C ALA A 88 -9.09 -9.10 -15.23
N ASP A 89 -10.30 -8.77 -14.75
CA ASP A 89 -11.13 -7.71 -15.32
C ASP A 89 -10.83 -6.33 -14.68
N LEU A 90 -10.45 -6.32 -13.40
CA LEU A 90 -10.11 -5.13 -12.64
C LEU A 90 -8.98 -4.32 -13.28
N PHE A 91 -7.91 -4.97 -13.74
CA PHE A 91 -6.79 -4.26 -14.37
C PHE A 91 -7.21 -3.53 -15.65
N GLY A 92 -8.14 -4.11 -16.43
CA GLY A 92 -8.66 -3.46 -17.63
C GLY A 92 -9.47 -2.22 -17.29
N LYS A 93 -10.39 -2.35 -16.33
CA LYS A 93 -11.22 -1.25 -15.82
C LYS A 93 -10.36 -0.13 -15.23
N LEU A 94 -9.39 -0.48 -14.38
CA LEU A 94 -8.49 0.48 -13.75
C LEU A 94 -7.67 1.25 -14.79
N LYS A 95 -7.06 0.56 -15.77
CA LYS A 95 -6.32 1.21 -16.86
C LYS A 95 -7.19 2.19 -17.64
N ALA A 96 -8.43 1.79 -17.97
CA ALA A 96 -9.35 2.65 -18.69
C ALA A 96 -9.72 3.90 -17.86
N ALA A 97 -10.02 3.71 -16.58
CA ALA A 97 -10.44 4.80 -15.69
C ALA A 97 -9.32 5.78 -15.32
N VAL A 98 -8.05 5.35 -15.29
CA VAL A 98 -6.89 6.24 -15.04
C VAL A 98 -6.36 6.90 -16.31
N MET A 99 -6.75 6.42 -17.50
CA MET A 99 -6.29 6.96 -18.77
C MET A 99 -6.48 8.48 -18.94
N PRO A 100 -7.57 9.11 -18.47
CA PRO A 100 -7.70 10.56 -18.51
C PRO A 100 -6.68 11.32 -17.64
N LEU A 101 -6.18 10.70 -16.58
CA LEU A 101 -5.13 11.26 -15.71
C LEU A 101 -3.75 11.13 -16.37
N GLU A 102 -3.52 10.07 -17.12
CA GLU A 102 -2.26 9.81 -17.84
C GLU A 102 -2.15 10.62 -19.13
N ASN A 103 -3.25 10.74 -19.89
CA ASN A 103 -3.31 11.37 -21.21
C ASN A 103 -3.54 12.88 -21.15
N VAL A 104 -2.76 13.56 -20.32
CA VAL A 104 -2.68 15.03 -20.29
C VAL A 104 -1.59 15.53 -21.25
N PRO A 105 -1.62 16.81 -21.67
CA PRO A 105 -0.52 17.43 -22.38
C PRO A 105 0.83 17.22 -21.68
N GLU A 106 1.92 17.11 -22.45
CA GLU A 106 3.25 16.75 -21.90
C GLU A 106 3.75 17.73 -20.82
N ASP A 107 3.40 19.02 -20.94
CA ASP A 107 3.73 20.06 -19.96
C ASP A 107 2.90 19.97 -18.67
N GLN A 108 1.85 19.15 -18.65
CA GLN A 108 1.00 18.89 -17.48
C GLN A 108 1.30 17.53 -16.82
N LYS A 109 2.19 16.71 -17.39
CA LYS A 109 2.58 15.44 -16.81
C LYS A 109 3.44 15.65 -15.56
N ASP A 110 2.97 15.11 -14.43
CA ASP A 110 3.69 15.14 -13.17
C ASP A 110 4.72 14.00 -13.09
N TRP A 111 5.86 14.20 -13.75
CA TRP A 111 6.96 13.22 -13.73
C TRP A 111 7.63 13.19 -12.36
N HIS A 112 7.69 12.00 -11.75
CA HIS A 112 8.24 11.82 -10.42
C HIS A 112 9.70 12.31 -10.35
N PRO A 113 10.06 13.20 -9.39
CA PRO A 113 11.42 13.70 -9.26
C PRO A 113 12.45 12.57 -9.11
N GLY A 114 13.52 12.63 -9.90
CA GLY A 114 14.59 11.63 -9.87
C GLY A 114 14.26 10.30 -10.59
N SER A 115 13.11 10.21 -11.26
CA SER A 115 12.75 9.01 -12.04
C SER A 115 13.36 8.95 -13.45
N ASP A 116 13.98 10.05 -13.92
CA ASP A 116 14.47 10.17 -15.30
C ASP A 116 13.36 9.95 -16.34
N GLY A 117 12.17 10.51 -16.08
CA GLY A 117 11.00 10.44 -16.97
C GLY A 117 10.38 9.05 -17.09
N LYS A 118 10.54 8.20 -16.07
CA LYS A 118 10.07 6.80 -16.09
C LYS A 118 8.84 6.54 -15.22
N VAL A 119 8.57 7.41 -14.26
CA VAL A 119 7.46 7.27 -13.31
C VAL A 119 6.62 8.53 -13.40
N LEU A 120 5.36 8.34 -13.79
CA LEU A 120 4.36 9.40 -13.88
C LEU A 120 3.41 9.31 -12.68
N ASP A 121 3.30 10.37 -11.91
CA ASP A 121 2.42 10.44 -10.76
C ASP A 121 1.01 10.88 -11.20
N LEU A 122 0.07 9.93 -11.32
CA LEU A 122 -1.31 10.23 -11.74
C LEU A 122 -2.11 10.95 -10.63
N VAL A 123 -1.84 10.57 -9.38
CA VAL A 123 -2.41 11.17 -8.18
C VAL A 123 -1.26 11.33 -7.18
N HIS A 124 -0.92 12.57 -6.85
CA HIS A 124 0.21 12.86 -5.96
C HIS A 124 -0.23 13.63 -4.70
N PRO A 125 0.01 13.11 -3.48
CA PRO A 125 -0.49 13.70 -2.24
C PRO A 125 0.10 15.09 -1.92
N SER A 126 1.22 15.47 -2.56
CA SER A 126 1.82 16.80 -2.40
C SER A 126 1.28 17.88 -3.34
N LEU A 127 0.45 17.56 -4.34
CA LEU A 127 -0.09 18.60 -5.23
C LEU A 127 -1.16 19.47 -4.54
N TRP A 128 -1.98 18.84 -3.69
CA TRP A 128 -3.09 19.50 -2.98
C TRP A 128 -3.13 19.17 -1.48
N PRO A 129 -2.03 19.35 -0.73
CA PRO A 129 -2.03 19.08 0.70
C PRO A 129 -2.87 20.13 1.44
N LEU A 130 -3.24 19.80 2.68
CA LEU A 130 -3.68 20.82 3.62
C LEU A 130 -2.49 21.75 3.88
N VAL A 131 -2.70 23.07 3.75
CA VAL A 131 -1.71 24.10 4.07
C VAL A 131 -2.24 24.95 5.22
N TYR A 132 -1.54 24.93 6.34
CA TYR A 132 -1.96 25.68 7.52
C TYR A 132 -1.96 27.20 7.25
N GLY A 133 -2.94 27.90 7.82
CA GLY A 133 -3.16 29.33 7.59
C GLY A 133 -3.77 29.65 6.21
N ARG A 134 -4.08 28.64 5.39
CA ARG A 134 -4.71 28.81 4.07
C ARG A 134 -5.92 27.90 3.87
N THR A 135 -5.75 26.59 4.11
CA THR A 135 -6.81 25.60 3.91
C THR A 135 -7.93 25.79 4.94
N ARG A 136 -9.17 25.68 4.48
CA ARG A 136 -10.37 25.74 5.31
C ARG A 136 -10.78 24.33 5.74
N ILE A 137 -11.28 24.21 6.96
CA ILE A 137 -11.84 22.97 7.51
C ILE A 137 -13.29 23.18 7.95
N LEU A 138 -14.07 22.13 7.86
CA LEU A 138 -15.39 22.03 8.48
C LEU A 138 -15.19 21.53 9.92
N THR A 139 -15.55 22.33 10.92
CA THR A 139 -15.33 21.99 12.34
C THR A 139 -16.49 21.24 12.96
N ASP A 140 -17.67 21.32 12.33
CA ASP A 140 -18.96 20.85 12.81
C ASP A 140 -19.43 19.57 12.11
N ARG A 141 -18.81 19.18 10.99
CA ARG A 141 -19.21 18.04 10.16
C ARG A 141 -18.08 17.55 9.26
N SER A 142 -18.22 16.35 8.72
CA SER A 142 -17.44 15.83 7.59
C SER A 142 -18.17 16.09 6.26
N CYS A 143 -17.47 15.87 5.15
CA CYS A 143 -18.05 15.80 3.80
C CYS A 143 -17.59 14.51 3.13
N ASN A 144 -18.44 13.93 2.29
CA ASN A 144 -18.17 12.75 1.49
C ASN A 144 -18.10 13.08 -0.02
N VAL A 145 -17.92 12.07 -0.86
CA VAL A 145 -17.84 12.22 -2.32
C VAL A 145 -19.08 12.89 -2.95
N GLN A 146 -20.24 12.83 -2.29
CA GLN A 146 -21.49 13.42 -2.79
C GLN A 146 -21.60 14.92 -2.51
N ASP A 147 -21.07 15.39 -1.37
CA ASP A 147 -21.27 16.77 -0.91
C ASP A 147 -19.98 17.60 -0.79
N CYS A 148 -18.79 17.01 -1.00
CA CYS A 148 -17.51 17.70 -0.89
C CYS A 148 -17.38 18.90 -1.85
N ILE A 149 -17.88 18.79 -3.08
CA ILE A 149 -17.86 19.89 -4.06
C ILE A 149 -18.72 21.06 -3.57
N SER A 150 -19.94 20.77 -3.08
CA SER A 150 -20.84 21.80 -2.54
C SER A 150 -20.30 22.45 -1.25
N SER A 151 -19.46 21.72 -0.52
CA SER A 151 -18.80 22.17 0.70
C SER A 151 -17.54 23.01 0.43
N CYS A 152 -17.08 23.10 -0.83
CA CYS A 152 -15.88 23.83 -1.19
C CYS A 152 -15.97 25.31 -0.76
N GLY A 153 -14.91 25.81 -0.11
CA GLY A 153 -14.82 27.19 0.35
C GLY A 153 -15.57 27.50 1.66
N GLN A 154 -16.37 26.57 2.19
CA GLN A 154 -17.05 26.73 3.48
C GLN A 154 -16.08 26.59 4.67
N GLY A 155 -16.59 26.70 5.90
CA GLY A 155 -15.82 26.47 7.12
C GLY A 155 -14.89 27.62 7.54
N SER A 156 -13.84 27.29 8.29
CA SER A 156 -12.86 28.25 8.82
C SER A 156 -11.44 27.87 8.45
N VAL A 157 -10.57 28.85 8.25
CA VAL A 157 -9.14 28.60 7.98
C VAL A 157 -8.50 27.93 9.20
N LEU A 158 -7.84 26.80 8.98
CA LEU A 158 -7.13 26.10 10.04
C LEU A 158 -5.86 26.87 10.43
N SER A 159 -5.72 27.22 11.70
CA SER A 159 -4.55 27.93 12.22
C SER A 159 -3.29 27.07 12.13
N LYS A 160 -2.14 27.74 12.03
CA LYS A 160 -0.83 27.08 12.03
C LYS A 160 -0.50 26.52 13.41
N PRO A 161 -0.09 25.23 13.52
CA PRO A 161 0.46 24.70 14.75
C PRO A 161 1.71 25.48 15.16
N THR A 162 1.94 25.57 16.45
CA THR A 162 3.12 26.22 17.02
C THR A 162 4.22 25.20 17.29
N SER A 163 5.47 25.66 17.39
CA SER A 163 6.59 24.79 17.78
C SER A 163 6.41 24.16 19.16
N ALA A 164 5.56 24.72 20.02
CA ALA A 164 5.22 24.17 21.33
C ALA A 164 4.37 22.89 21.23
N GLU A 165 3.69 22.65 20.11
CA GLU A 165 2.87 21.47 19.85
C GLU A 165 3.68 20.31 19.23
N LEU A 166 4.95 20.55 18.88
CA LEU A 166 5.80 19.52 18.29
C LEU A 166 6.24 18.50 19.34
N VAL A 167 6.00 17.22 19.04
CA VAL A 167 6.52 16.09 19.80
C VAL A 167 7.64 15.44 18.98
N MET A 168 8.83 15.36 19.55
CA MET A 168 9.94 14.66 18.92
C MET A 168 9.72 13.14 19.00
N LYS A 169 9.62 12.48 17.84
CA LYS A 169 9.46 11.04 17.73
C LYS A 169 10.74 10.42 17.20
N GLN A 170 11.14 9.28 17.74
CA GLN A 170 12.22 8.50 17.15
C GLN A 170 11.73 7.83 15.87
N ARG A 171 12.50 7.98 14.79
CA ARG A 171 12.22 7.35 13.50
C ARG A 171 12.65 5.87 13.55
N TRP A 172 11.80 4.99 13.03
CA TRP A 172 12.14 3.59 12.78
C TRP A 172 12.83 3.46 11.40
N PRO A 173 13.82 2.57 11.19
CA PRO A 173 14.40 1.63 12.15
C PRO A 173 15.29 2.30 13.22
N TYR A 174 15.40 1.64 14.38
CA TYR A 174 16.23 2.07 15.51
C TYR A 174 17.70 1.73 15.23
N ASP A 175 18.31 2.44 14.29
CA ASP A 175 19.76 2.41 14.09
C ASP A 175 20.41 3.08 15.31
N GLU A 176 21.67 2.74 15.64
CA GLU A 176 22.44 3.35 16.75
C GLU A 176 22.64 4.88 16.64
N GLY A 177 22.13 5.52 15.58
CA GLY A 177 22.11 6.97 15.36
C GLY A 177 20.71 7.60 15.30
N GLY A 178 19.68 6.95 15.87
CA GLY A 178 18.26 7.30 15.80
C GLY A 178 17.94 8.78 15.56
N LEU A 179 17.60 9.10 14.31
CA LEU A 179 17.15 10.44 13.92
C LEU A 179 15.81 10.74 14.61
N SER A 180 15.83 11.71 15.52
CA SER A 180 14.62 12.30 16.07
C SER A 180 13.96 13.19 15.02
N ILE A 181 12.72 12.89 14.67
CA ILE A 181 11.91 13.66 13.71
C ILE A 181 10.73 14.32 14.42
N PRO A 182 10.30 15.52 14.00
CA PRO A 182 9.11 16.15 14.54
C PRO A 182 7.85 15.32 14.22
N SER A 183 6.87 15.32 15.13
CA SER A 183 5.61 14.58 15.01
C SER A 183 4.73 15.03 13.84
N LEU A 184 4.89 16.28 13.40
CA LEU A 184 4.13 16.88 12.32
C LEU A 184 4.93 17.99 11.64
N SER A 185 4.54 18.34 10.41
CA SER A 185 5.00 19.56 9.73
C SER A 185 4.18 20.75 10.22
N LEU A 186 4.84 21.88 10.50
CA LEU A 186 4.15 23.13 10.85
C LEU A 186 3.53 23.82 9.63
N ASN A 187 3.77 23.34 8.41
CA ASN A 187 3.40 24.07 7.18
C ASN A 187 2.25 23.40 6.43
N PHE A 188 2.24 22.08 6.37
CA PHE A 188 1.28 21.33 5.58
C PHE A 188 1.10 19.91 6.09
N GLN A 189 0.03 19.26 5.65
CA GLN A 189 -0.26 17.86 5.93
C GLN A 189 -0.86 17.19 4.69
N TRP A 190 -0.38 15.99 4.36
CA TRP A 190 -1.08 15.13 3.40
C TRP A 190 -2.38 14.62 4.01
N LEU A 191 -3.46 14.67 3.24
CA LEU A 191 -4.76 14.19 3.68
C LEU A 191 -4.97 12.77 3.15
N PRO A 192 -5.37 11.83 4.02
CA PRO A 192 -5.91 10.56 3.55
C PRO A 192 -7.30 10.77 2.93
N CYS A 193 -7.81 9.74 2.26
CA CYS A 193 -9.25 9.60 2.06
C CYS A 193 -9.80 8.58 3.07
N ASP A 194 -11.07 8.74 3.41
CA ASP A 194 -11.77 7.89 4.35
C ASP A 194 -12.41 6.74 3.59
N VAL A 195 -12.33 5.54 4.17
CA VAL A 195 -12.93 4.32 3.62
C VAL A 195 -13.92 3.78 4.64
N VAL A 196 -15.15 3.56 4.20
CA VAL A 196 -16.18 2.91 4.99
C VAL A 196 -16.22 1.43 4.64
N ILE A 197 -16.26 0.59 5.66
CA ILE A 197 -16.43 -0.86 5.52
C ILE A 197 -17.79 -1.20 6.12
N ASP A 198 -18.68 -1.77 5.33
CA ASP A 198 -20.02 -2.17 5.78
C ASP A 198 -20.00 -3.46 6.62
N ALA A 199 -21.18 -3.90 7.08
CA ALA A 199 -21.32 -5.10 7.90
C ALA A 199 -20.98 -6.41 7.15
N ASP A 200 -21.05 -6.39 5.82
CA ASP A 200 -20.73 -7.52 4.95
C ASP A 200 -19.25 -7.51 4.53
N GLY A 201 -18.51 -6.47 4.89
CA GLY A 201 -17.09 -6.30 4.59
C GLY A 201 -16.79 -5.59 3.26
N HIS A 202 -17.79 -4.97 2.61
CA HIS A 202 -17.55 -4.18 1.41
C HIS A 202 -16.94 -2.83 1.78
N ALA A 203 -15.85 -2.48 1.09
CA ALA A 203 -15.19 -1.19 1.23
C ALA A 203 -15.74 -0.18 0.21
N THR A 204 -15.85 1.08 0.60
CA THR A 204 -16.19 2.18 -0.31
C THR A 204 -15.46 3.44 0.13
N ILE A 205 -14.91 4.18 -0.84
CA ILE A 205 -14.34 5.51 -0.60
C ILE A 205 -15.45 6.48 -0.20
N ASP A 206 -15.40 7.01 1.02
CA ASP A 206 -16.39 7.94 1.55
C ASP A 206 -15.99 9.38 1.29
N SER A 207 -14.77 9.80 1.68
CA SER A 207 -14.30 11.16 1.43
C SER A 207 -13.54 11.32 0.12
N TYR A 208 -13.41 12.55 -0.35
CA TYR A 208 -12.74 12.83 -1.61
C TYR A 208 -11.24 12.49 -1.54
N ILE A 209 -10.69 12.01 -2.65
CA ILE A 209 -9.26 11.80 -2.85
C ILE A 209 -8.67 13.11 -3.39
N ASN A 210 -7.63 13.63 -2.74
CA ASN A 210 -6.91 14.81 -3.22
C ASN A 210 -6.43 14.59 -4.67
N ASN A 211 -6.58 15.61 -5.52
CA ASN A 211 -6.28 15.53 -6.96
C ASN A 211 -7.24 14.66 -7.80
N LEU A 212 -8.34 14.14 -7.24
CA LEU A 212 -9.27 13.30 -7.98
C LEU A 212 -10.70 13.79 -7.83
N ASN A 213 -11.17 14.55 -8.82
CA ASN A 213 -12.52 15.09 -8.83
C ASN A 213 -13.58 13.97 -8.88
N PRO A 214 -14.49 13.86 -7.87
CA PRO A 214 -15.45 12.76 -7.79
C PRO A 214 -16.54 12.80 -8.85
N SER A 215 -16.80 13.95 -9.49
CA SER A 215 -17.74 14.04 -10.62
C SER A 215 -17.09 13.66 -11.95
N GLU A 216 -15.85 14.07 -12.18
CA GLU A 216 -15.14 13.80 -13.44
C GLU A 216 -14.58 12.37 -13.48
N HIS A 217 -14.19 11.82 -12.33
CA HIS A 217 -13.60 10.49 -12.19
C HIS A 217 -14.48 9.51 -11.39
N ALA A 218 -15.81 9.69 -11.44
CA ALA A 218 -16.77 8.87 -10.70
C ALA A 218 -16.57 7.35 -10.92
N GLU A 219 -16.24 6.94 -12.14
CA GLU A 219 -15.94 5.54 -12.46
C GLU A 219 -14.73 5.01 -11.68
N LEU A 220 -13.67 5.81 -11.55
CA LEU A 220 -12.47 5.40 -10.80
C LEU A 220 -12.78 5.17 -9.33
N TYR A 221 -13.59 6.01 -8.69
CA TYR A 221 -14.05 5.83 -7.30
C TYR A 221 -14.86 4.54 -7.09
N SER A 222 -15.51 4.01 -8.13
CA SER A 222 -16.25 2.73 -8.04
C SER A 222 -15.38 1.49 -8.26
N ILE A 223 -14.15 1.69 -8.76
CA ILE A 223 -13.19 0.62 -9.08
C ILE A 223 -12.23 0.39 -7.91
N ILE A 224 -11.82 1.46 -7.22
CA ILE A 224 -10.81 1.46 -6.15
C ILE A 224 -11.39 1.19 -4.76
#